data_AF-A0A845Z6E6-F1
#
_entry.id   AF-A0A845Z6E6-F1
#
_cell.length_a   1.000
_cell.length_b   1.000
_cell.length_c   1.000
_cell.angle_alpha   90.00
_cell.angle_beta   90.00
_cell.angle_gamma   90.00
#
_symmetry.space_group_name_H-M   'P 1'
#
loop_
_entity.id
_entity.type
_entity.pdbx_description
1 polymer ?
#
loop_
_entity_poly.entity_id
_entity_poly.type
_entity_poly.pdbx_seq_one_letter_code
_entity_poly.pdbx_strand_id
1 'polypeptide(L)'
;MAFVIPSALLSSCQTQTTETETEQTQTTDNTPGTLKLRANGEDFVREGFVTKDGWKVTFDQLYANLVEVTAYQTDPPYNAETGGKPEAKEQVILTQSKTVDLAEGDETAEAILVSEVSAPPGRYNALSWKMAKATAGPAQGYSLLINGTKSRPLSIY
;
A
#
# COMPACT_ATOMS: atom_id res chain seq x y z
N MET A 1 -12.95 -62.29 50.48
CA MET A 1 -14.29 -61.69 50.61
C MET A 1 -14.17 -60.25 50.11
N ALA A 2 -14.91 -59.91 49.08
CA ALA A 2 -14.82 -58.65 48.35
C ALA A 2 -15.61 -57.53 49.03
N PHE A 3 -15.19 -56.28 48.87
CA PHE A 3 -16.13 -55.19 48.56
C PHE A 3 -15.43 -54.11 47.71
N VAL A 4 -16.12 -53.75 46.63
CA VAL A 4 -15.74 -52.85 45.53
C VAL A 4 -16.38 -51.49 45.80
N ILE A 5 -15.67 -50.39 45.54
CA ILE A 5 -16.27 -49.09 45.20
C ILE A 5 -15.49 -48.49 44.02
N PRO A 6 -16.14 -48.15 42.90
CA PRO A 6 -15.50 -47.53 41.74
C PRO A 6 -15.59 -45.99 41.84
N SER A 7 -14.48 -45.29 41.64
CA SER A 7 -14.47 -43.86 41.33
C SER A 7 -14.07 -43.68 39.87
N ALA A 8 -15.06 -43.30 39.06
CA ALA A 8 -14.88 -42.94 37.67
C ALA A 8 -14.15 -41.60 37.55
N LEU A 9 -12.96 -41.60 36.95
CA LEU A 9 -12.33 -40.39 36.45
C LEU A 9 -12.74 -40.21 34.99
N LEU A 10 -13.58 -39.21 34.74
CA LEU A 10 -13.89 -38.71 33.41
C LEU A 10 -12.60 -38.12 32.81
N SER A 11 -11.97 -38.87 31.92
CA SER A 11 -10.87 -38.39 31.08
C SER A 11 -11.46 -37.55 29.96
N SER A 12 -11.43 -36.23 30.11
CA SER A 12 -11.71 -35.29 29.03
C SER A 12 -10.53 -35.31 28.07
N CYS A 13 -10.70 -35.96 26.91
CA CYS A 13 -9.81 -35.78 25.76
C CYS A 13 -10.03 -34.38 25.21
N GLN A 14 -9.16 -33.44 25.58
CA GLN A 14 -9.02 -32.21 24.84
C GLN A 14 -8.01 -32.49 23.72
N THR A 15 -8.54 -32.78 22.53
CA THR A 15 -7.77 -32.84 21.29
C THR A 15 -7.15 -31.46 21.06
N GLN A 16 -5.88 -31.33 21.42
CA GLN A 16 -5.06 -30.18 21.09
C GLN A 16 -4.71 -30.31 19.61
N THR A 17 -5.45 -29.59 18.77
CA THR A 17 -5.09 -29.37 17.37
C THR A 17 -3.77 -28.61 17.37
N THR A 18 -2.67 -29.33 17.18
CA THR A 18 -1.39 -28.77 16.77
C THR A 18 -1.56 -28.32 15.33
N GLU A 19 -1.77 -27.01 15.12
CA GLU A 19 -1.60 -26.39 13.83
C GLU A 19 -0.12 -26.55 13.46
N THR A 20 0.16 -27.53 12.60
CA THR A 20 1.42 -27.63 11.88
C THR A 20 1.46 -26.44 10.91
N GLU A 21 2.09 -25.36 11.36
CA GLU A 21 2.56 -24.29 10.48
C GLU A 21 3.40 -24.97 9.41
N THR A 22 2.83 -25.03 8.20
CA THR A 22 3.49 -25.64 7.06
C THR A 22 4.62 -24.70 6.69
N GLU A 23 5.83 -25.05 7.11
CA GLU A 23 7.07 -24.46 6.61
C GLU A 23 7.07 -24.68 5.10
N GLN A 24 6.57 -23.68 4.36
CA GLN A 24 6.65 -23.65 2.92
C GLN A 24 8.13 -23.66 2.58
N THR A 25 8.63 -24.82 2.17
CA THR A 25 9.93 -24.93 1.52
C THR A 25 9.86 -24.05 0.27
N GLN A 26 10.44 -22.84 0.38
CA GLN A 26 10.68 -21.97 -0.76
C GLN A 26 11.59 -22.72 -1.71
N THR A 27 11.00 -23.28 -2.77
CA THR A 27 11.75 -23.60 -3.96
C THR A 27 12.37 -22.31 -4.46
N THR A 28 13.70 -22.25 -4.52
CA THR A 28 14.45 -21.08 -4.99
C THR A 28 14.35 -21.03 -6.51
N ASP A 29 13.15 -20.79 -7.02
CA ASP A 29 12.98 -20.41 -8.41
C ASP A 29 13.49 -18.98 -8.54
N ASN A 30 14.66 -18.83 -9.16
CA ASN A 30 15.30 -17.53 -9.41
C ASN A 30 14.77 -16.86 -10.68
N THR A 31 13.69 -17.39 -11.27
CA THR A 31 13.07 -16.78 -12.45
C THR A 31 12.54 -15.39 -12.09
N PRO A 32 12.98 -14.33 -12.81
CA PRO A 32 12.49 -12.98 -12.56
C PRO A 32 10.97 -12.89 -12.75
N GLY A 33 10.33 -12.21 -11.82
CA GLY A 33 8.92 -11.86 -11.88
C GLY A 33 8.71 -10.45 -12.44
N THR A 34 7.46 -9.98 -12.35
CA THR A 34 7.08 -8.62 -12.72
C THR A 34 6.66 -7.84 -11.48
N LEU A 35 7.33 -6.71 -11.23
CA LEU A 35 6.97 -5.79 -10.16
C LEU A 35 6.24 -4.58 -10.76
N LYS A 36 5.04 -4.29 -10.25
CA LYS A 36 4.19 -3.19 -10.71
C LYS A 36 4.06 -2.13 -9.64
N LEU A 37 4.32 -0.87 -10.00
CA LEU A 37 4.03 0.28 -9.16
C LEU A 37 2.62 0.79 -9.51
N ARG A 38 1.74 0.87 -8.52
CA ARG A 38 0.42 1.51 -8.66
C ARG A 38 0.26 2.65 -7.66
N ALA A 39 -0.52 3.65 -8.04
CA ALA A 39 -0.85 4.80 -7.19
C ALA A 39 -2.35 5.10 -7.25
N ASN A 40 -2.91 5.60 -6.16
CA ASN A 40 -4.28 6.08 -6.06
C ASN A 40 -4.34 7.29 -5.12
N GLY A 41 -5.31 8.18 -5.33
CA GLY A 41 -5.56 9.33 -4.45
C GLY A 41 -6.41 9.01 -3.22
N GLU A 42 -6.68 7.74 -2.94
CA GLU A 42 -7.74 7.30 -2.02
C GLU A 42 -9.12 7.90 -2.37
N ASP A 43 -10.13 7.58 -1.54
CA ASP A 43 -11.51 8.03 -1.76
C ASP A 43 -11.61 9.56 -1.63
N PHE A 44 -10.79 10.18 -0.78
CA PHE A 44 -10.79 11.63 -0.55
C PHE A 44 -10.55 12.47 -1.81
N VAL A 45 -9.70 11.99 -2.72
CA VAL A 45 -9.39 12.72 -3.94
C VAL A 45 -10.48 12.53 -5.00
N ARG A 46 -11.14 11.36 -5.02
CA ARG A 46 -12.17 11.02 -6.01
C ARG A 46 -13.56 11.50 -5.63
N GLU A 47 -13.96 11.25 -4.39
CA GLU A 47 -15.27 11.65 -3.85
C GLU A 47 -15.28 13.13 -3.39
N GLY A 48 -14.09 13.65 -3.07
CA GLY A 48 -13.95 14.91 -2.36
C GLY A 48 -14.30 14.77 -0.88
N PHE A 49 -14.49 15.88 -0.20
CA PHE A 49 -14.90 15.88 1.21
C PHE A 49 -15.63 17.16 1.61
N VAL A 50 -16.31 17.12 2.76
CA VAL A 50 -16.92 18.29 3.38
C VAL A 50 -16.07 18.77 4.54
N THR A 51 -15.68 20.03 4.52
CA THR A 51 -14.92 20.67 5.61
C THR A 51 -15.80 20.93 6.83
N LYS A 52 -15.18 21.14 8.00
CA LYS A 52 -15.90 21.44 9.26
C LYS A 52 -16.80 22.69 9.19
N ASP A 53 -16.45 23.66 8.34
CA ASP A 53 -17.22 24.88 8.08
C ASP A 53 -18.25 24.73 6.93
N GLY A 54 -18.45 23.50 6.44
CA GLY A 54 -19.55 23.14 5.54
C GLY A 54 -19.28 23.35 4.06
N TRP A 55 -18.02 23.46 3.64
CA TRP A 55 -17.67 23.51 2.21
C TRP A 55 -17.52 22.10 1.65
N LYS A 56 -18.20 21.81 0.55
CA LYS A 56 -17.88 20.66 -0.29
C LYS A 56 -16.67 21.01 -1.16
N VAL A 57 -15.62 20.21 -1.04
CA VAL A 57 -14.39 20.31 -1.84
C VAL A 57 -14.34 19.11 -2.77
N THR A 58 -14.09 19.35 -4.05
CA THR A 58 -13.86 18.31 -5.07
C THR A 58 -12.55 18.60 -5.80
N PHE A 59 -11.92 17.55 -6.32
CA PHE A 59 -10.65 17.67 -7.03
C PHE A 59 -10.86 17.34 -8.50
N ASP A 60 -10.50 18.28 -9.37
CA ASP A 60 -10.60 18.12 -10.82
C ASP A 60 -9.31 17.53 -11.40
N GLN A 61 -8.15 17.84 -10.79
CA GLN A 61 -6.87 17.18 -11.03
C GLN A 61 -6.05 17.17 -9.74
N LEU A 62 -5.28 16.11 -9.52
CA LEU A 62 -4.29 16.06 -8.46
C LEU A 62 -3.00 15.40 -8.96
N TYR A 63 -2.08 16.22 -9.45
CA TYR A 63 -0.83 15.72 -9.99
C TYR A 63 0.24 15.55 -8.91
N ALA A 64 0.82 14.36 -8.81
CA ALA A 64 1.98 14.06 -7.99
C ALA A 64 3.17 13.66 -8.89
N ASN A 65 4.32 14.33 -8.72
CA ASN A 65 5.54 13.96 -9.43
C ASN A 65 6.45 13.08 -8.56
N LEU A 66 6.41 11.77 -8.82
CA LEU A 66 7.19 10.77 -8.12
C LEU A 66 8.54 10.58 -8.81
N VAL A 67 9.64 10.71 -8.07
CA VAL A 67 10.98 10.49 -8.59
C VAL A 67 11.76 9.48 -7.75
N GLU A 68 12.67 8.77 -8.40
CA GLU A 68 13.53 7.74 -7.78
C GLU A 68 12.75 6.71 -6.96
N VAL A 69 11.60 6.25 -7.48
CA VAL A 69 10.77 5.28 -6.76
C VAL A 69 11.51 3.94 -6.74
N THR A 70 11.84 3.47 -5.55
CA THR A 70 12.66 2.27 -5.35
C THR A 70 11.95 1.33 -4.37
N ALA A 71 11.79 0.08 -4.78
CA ALA A 71 11.27 -0.98 -3.92
C ALA A 71 12.41 -1.82 -3.35
N TYR A 72 12.25 -2.28 -2.12
CA TYR A 72 13.27 -3.03 -1.38
C TYR A 72 12.72 -4.32 -0.82
N GLN A 73 13.54 -5.36 -0.83
CA GLN A 73 13.36 -6.54 0.00
C GLN A 73 14.25 -6.37 1.24
N THR A 74 13.65 -6.21 2.42
CA THR A 74 14.37 -6.06 3.69
C THR A 74 14.08 -7.23 4.62
N ASP A 75 15.09 -7.58 5.43
CA ASP A 75 14.95 -8.54 6.52
C ASP A 75 15.93 -8.13 7.63
N PRO A 76 15.44 -7.62 8.78
CA PRO A 76 14.04 -7.59 9.19
C PRO A 76 13.14 -6.66 8.33
N PRO A 77 11.81 -6.83 8.36
CA PRO A 77 10.89 -5.91 7.69
C PRO A 77 11.12 -4.46 8.10
N TYR A 78 11.02 -3.54 7.15
CA TYR A 78 11.22 -2.11 7.42
C TYR A 78 10.25 -1.58 8.47
N ASN A 79 10.79 -0.89 9.47
CA ASN A 79 10.01 -0.22 10.50
C ASN A 79 9.84 1.26 10.15
N ALA A 80 8.66 1.62 9.68
CA ALA A 80 8.33 3.00 9.32
C ALA A 80 8.22 3.94 10.52
N GLU A 81 7.91 3.44 11.72
CA GLU A 81 7.77 4.24 12.95
C GLU A 81 9.11 4.80 13.43
N THR A 82 10.18 4.01 13.28
CA THR A 82 11.55 4.47 13.60
C THR A 82 12.15 5.33 12.49
N GLY A 83 11.57 5.28 11.28
CA GLY A 83 12.09 5.93 10.09
C GLY A 83 13.46 5.41 9.66
N GLY A 84 14.17 6.21 8.85
CA GLY A 84 15.49 5.87 8.32
C GLY A 84 15.44 5.22 6.94
N LYS A 85 16.62 4.93 6.38
CA LYS A 85 16.76 4.28 5.07
C LYS A 85 16.54 2.77 5.21
N PRO A 86 15.82 2.12 4.29
CA PRO A 86 15.69 0.66 4.30
C PRO A 86 17.05 -0.04 4.17
N GLU A 87 17.33 -1.02 5.03
CA GLU A 87 18.45 -1.93 4.90
C GLU A 87 18.04 -3.10 4.00
N ALA A 88 18.47 -3.07 2.75
CA ALA A 88 17.95 -3.94 1.71
C ALA A 88 18.91 -5.08 1.36
N LYS A 89 18.35 -6.28 1.20
CA LYS A 89 19.02 -7.42 0.56
C LYS A 89 18.95 -7.30 -0.97
N GLU A 90 17.85 -6.75 -1.48
CA GLU A 90 17.58 -6.53 -2.90
C GLU A 90 16.86 -5.19 -3.09
N GLN A 91 17.15 -4.49 -4.19
CA GLN A 91 16.50 -3.21 -4.51
C GLN A 91 16.26 -3.05 -6.01
N VAL A 92 15.09 -2.53 -6.36
CA VAL A 92 14.69 -2.32 -7.76
C VAL A 92 14.16 -0.90 -7.92
N ILE A 93 14.73 -0.15 -8.87
CA ILE A 93 14.20 1.15 -9.26
C ILE A 93 13.00 0.93 -10.17
N LEU A 94 11.83 1.36 -9.71
CA LEU A 94 10.55 1.23 -10.40
C LEU A 94 10.34 2.35 -11.41
N THR A 95 10.77 3.57 -11.09
CA THR A 95 10.73 4.70 -12.02
C THR A 95 11.72 5.79 -11.61
N GLN A 96 12.35 6.43 -12.60
CA GLN A 96 13.23 7.57 -12.39
C GLN A 96 12.44 8.85 -12.12
N SER A 97 11.37 9.07 -12.89
CA SER A 97 10.49 10.23 -12.76
C SER A 97 9.17 9.96 -13.47
N LYS A 98 8.05 10.15 -12.78
CA LYS A 98 6.71 10.01 -13.34
C LYS A 98 5.74 10.95 -12.63
N THR A 99 5.09 11.81 -13.40
CA THR A 99 3.92 12.56 -12.94
C THR A 99 2.67 11.71 -13.14
N VAL A 100 1.84 11.62 -12.10
CA VAL A 100 0.59 10.84 -12.06
C VAL A 100 -0.54 11.76 -11.62
N ASP A 101 -1.71 11.68 -12.26
CA ASP A 101 -2.93 12.35 -11.79
C ASP A 101 -3.71 11.42 -10.87
N LEU A 102 -3.64 11.66 -9.57
CA LEU A 102 -4.30 10.84 -8.55
C LEU A 102 -5.82 11.02 -8.51
N ALA A 103 -6.34 12.05 -9.21
CA ALA A 103 -7.78 12.25 -9.42
C ALA A 103 -8.28 11.53 -10.69
N GLU A 104 -7.42 10.81 -11.41
CA GLU A 104 -7.83 10.06 -12.60
C GLU A 104 -8.76 8.90 -12.22
N GLY A 105 -9.89 8.83 -12.94
CA GLY A 105 -10.93 7.83 -12.75
C GLY A 105 -12.06 8.28 -11.83
N ASP A 106 -13.11 7.46 -11.76
CA ASP A 106 -14.22 7.66 -10.83
C ASP A 106 -13.95 6.98 -9.47
N GLU A 107 -14.93 7.04 -8.57
CA GLU A 107 -14.91 6.43 -7.22
C GLU A 107 -14.57 4.93 -7.26
N THR A 108 -14.85 4.24 -8.37
CA THR A 108 -14.64 2.79 -8.54
C THR A 108 -13.41 2.43 -9.38
N ALA A 109 -12.67 3.42 -9.89
CA ALA A 109 -11.55 3.18 -10.77
C ALA A 109 -10.43 2.37 -10.08
N GLU A 110 -9.74 1.53 -10.84
CA GLU A 110 -8.55 0.84 -10.31
C GLU A 110 -7.45 1.84 -9.91
N ALA A 111 -6.49 1.37 -9.12
CA ALA A 111 -5.25 2.11 -8.89
C ALA A 111 -4.47 2.25 -10.21
N ILE A 112 -3.93 3.44 -10.45
CA ILE A 112 -3.26 3.84 -11.68
C ILE A 112 -1.93 3.10 -11.80
N LEU A 113 -1.68 2.46 -12.94
CA LEU A 113 -0.39 1.81 -13.21
C LEU A 113 0.67 2.87 -13.55
N VAL A 114 1.66 3.01 -12.66
CA VAL A 114 2.73 4.01 -12.78
C VAL A 114 3.91 3.46 -13.56
N SER A 115 4.32 2.22 -13.26
CA SER A 115 5.39 1.51 -13.96
C SER A 115 5.32 0.00 -13.76
N GLU A 116 6.03 -0.73 -14.62
CA GLU A 116 6.15 -2.18 -14.61
C GLU A 116 7.58 -2.55 -15.01
N VAL A 117 8.25 -3.38 -14.20
CA VAL A 117 9.65 -3.78 -14.42
C VAL A 117 9.85 -5.26 -14.10
N SER A 118 10.85 -5.86 -14.75
CA SER A 118 11.33 -7.19 -14.35
C SER A 118 12.10 -7.07 -13.04
N ALA A 119 11.88 -7.99 -12.10
CA ALA A 119 12.48 -7.96 -10.78
C ALA A 119 12.83 -9.39 -10.30
N PRO A 120 13.92 -9.55 -9.51
CA PRO A 120 14.18 -10.79 -8.81
C PRO A 120 12.97 -11.23 -7.97
N PRO A 121 12.73 -12.55 -7.84
CA PRO A 121 11.67 -13.05 -6.99
C PRO A 121 11.92 -12.67 -5.52
N GLY A 122 10.85 -12.49 -4.77
CA GLY A 122 10.90 -12.20 -3.34
C GLY A 122 9.85 -11.20 -2.88
N ARG A 123 9.88 -10.87 -1.59
CA ARG A 123 8.90 -9.99 -0.96
C ARG A 123 9.45 -8.58 -0.83
N TYR A 124 8.98 -7.69 -1.71
CA TYR A 124 9.24 -6.26 -1.60
C TYR A 124 8.33 -5.66 -0.53
N ASN A 125 8.91 -5.30 0.61
CA ASN A 125 8.20 -4.88 1.84
C ASN A 125 8.54 -3.44 2.26
N ALA A 126 9.32 -2.72 1.46
CA ALA A 126 9.55 -1.30 1.64
C ALA A 126 9.60 -0.57 0.29
N LEU A 127 9.19 0.70 0.31
CA LEU A 127 9.17 1.60 -0.84
C LEU A 127 9.75 2.94 -0.41
N SER A 128 10.61 3.53 -1.24
CA SER A 128 11.03 4.92 -1.09
C SER A 128 10.75 5.68 -2.38
N TRP A 129 10.53 6.98 -2.25
CA TRP A 129 10.39 7.90 -3.37
C TRP A 129 10.76 9.31 -2.91
N LYS A 130 10.94 10.20 -3.86
CA LYS A 130 11.06 11.64 -3.62
C LYS A 130 10.00 12.39 -4.40
N MET A 131 9.73 13.62 -3.96
CA MET A 131 8.78 14.55 -4.58
C MET A 131 9.52 15.77 -5.11
N ALA A 132 10.23 15.60 -6.23
CA ALA A 132 10.89 16.71 -6.92
C ALA A 132 9.90 17.45 -7.83
N LYS A 133 10.19 18.71 -8.15
CA LYS A 133 9.38 19.47 -9.11
C LYS A 133 9.39 18.78 -10.46
N ALA A 134 8.22 18.67 -11.10
CA ALA A 134 8.13 18.16 -12.46
C ALA A 134 8.87 19.09 -13.42
N THR A 135 9.61 18.53 -14.37
CA THR A 135 10.36 19.27 -15.39
C THR A 135 9.52 19.59 -16.63
N ALA A 136 8.39 18.91 -16.80
CA ALA A 136 7.46 19.07 -17.92
C ALA A 136 6.04 18.62 -17.52
N GLY A 137 5.07 18.86 -18.40
CA GLY A 137 3.68 18.43 -18.24
C GLY A 137 2.82 19.36 -17.38
N PRO A 138 1.58 18.97 -17.06
CA PRO A 138 0.61 19.82 -16.35
C PRO A 138 1.08 20.33 -14.97
N ALA A 139 1.97 19.58 -14.32
CA ALA A 139 2.54 19.93 -13.02
C ALA A 139 3.92 20.60 -13.11
N GLN A 140 4.37 21.04 -14.29
CA GLN A 140 5.70 21.62 -14.48
C GLN A 140 6.00 22.73 -13.46
N GLY A 141 7.13 22.62 -12.76
CA GLY A 141 7.54 23.55 -11.72
C GLY A 141 6.99 23.23 -10.32
N TYR A 142 6.13 22.22 -10.18
CA TYR A 142 5.53 21.81 -8.91
C TYR A 142 5.83 20.33 -8.62
N SER A 143 6.00 19.99 -7.33
CA SER A 143 6.10 18.58 -6.90
C SER A 143 4.70 17.95 -6.74
N LEU A 144 3.74 18.79 -6.37
CA LEU A 144 2.33 18.46 -6.20
C LEU A 144 1.52 19.65 -6.76
N LEU A 145 0.58 19.39 -7.66
CA LEU A 145 -0.37 20.39 -8.17
C LEU A 145 -1.78 19.89 -7.93
N ILE A 146 -2.56 20.69 -7.20
CA ILE A 146 -3.95 20.39 -6.85
C ILE A 146 -4.83 21.42 -7.55
N ASN A 147 -5.72 20.94 -8.41
CA ASN A 147 -6.77 21.74 -9.02
C ASN A 147 -8.12 21.19 -8.56
N GLY A 148 -8.98 22.05 -8.04
CA GLY A 148 -10.24 21.62 -7.48
C GLY A 148 -11.19 22.77 -7.22
N THR A 149 -12.43 22.39 -6.96
CA THR A 149 -13.53 23.32 -6.76
C THR A 149 -14.03 23.22 -5.32
N LYS A 150 -14.40 24.37 -4.74
CA LYS A 150 -15.15 24.41 -3.49
C LYS A 150 -16.52 25.04 -3.72
N SER A 151 -17.54 24.44 -3.13
CA SER A 151 -18.90 24.96 -3.15
C SER A 151 -19.50 24.89 -1.76
N ARG A 152 -20.36 25.85 -1.43
CA ARG A 152 -21.17 25.79 -0.22
C ARG A 152 -22.59 25.43 -0.65
N PRO A 153 -23.17 24.32 -0.17
CA PRO A 153 -24.56 24.02 -0.46
C PRO A 153 -25.42 25.18 0.05
N LEU A 154 -26.31 25.69 -0.80
CA LEU A 154 -27.23 26.77 -0.44
C LEU A 154 -28.11 26.30 0.71
N SER A 155 -28.06 27.02 1.83
CA SER A 155 -28.99 26.85 2.93
C SER A 155 -30.36 27.35 2.47
N ILE A 156 -31.22 26.43 2.00
CA ILE A 156 -32.62 26.72 1.76
C ILE A 156 -33.38 26.69 3.09
N TYR A 157 -33.33 27.80 3.83
CA TYR A 157 -34.20 28.08 4.97
C TYR A 157 -34.68 29.52 4.93
#